data_AF-G0V3J7-F1
#
_entry.id   AF-G0V3J7-F1
#
_cell.length_a   1.000
_cell.length_b   1.000
_cell.length_c   1.000
_cell.angle_alpha   90.00
_cell.angle_beta   90.00
_cell.angle_gamma   90.00
#
_symmetry.space_group_name_H-M   'P 1'
#
loop_
_entity.id
_entity.type
_entity.pdbx_description
1 polymer ?
#
loop_
_entity_poly.entity_id
_entity_poly.type
_entity_poly.pdbx_seq_one_letter_code
_entity_poly.pdbx_strand_id
1 'polypeptide(L)'
;MRKKRMIYRKLFVRLVIAILLLIFIFFLLKIEKEKIQVKKVTRQEAYKRAMEIINFVWEYQPKVFNRDDIKLPNFLGNERKIVVGIPYCWGGYISVDISDRIDVKNFKDAIEKDYVPGNVLTEGGYKAKTAGLDCSGFVGAVYNLPEKVSTKTLKRYFKYISIKKLNLWIFLMLKVSTRLFI
;
A
#
# COMPACT_ATOMS: atom_id res chain seq x y z
N MET A 1 -29.25 26.78 54.16
CA MET A 1 -28.25 25.70 53.93
C MET A 1 -28.47 24.83 52.68
N ARG A 2 -29.71 24.53 52.23
CA ARG A 2 -29.98 23.64 51.07
C ARG A 2 -29.42 24.13 49.71
N LYS A 3 -29.51 25.44 49.38
CA LYS A 3 -29.02 26.00 48.10
C LYS A 3 -27.50 25.81 47.90
N LYS A 4 -26.69 26.05 48.93
CA LYS A 4 -25.22 25.87 48.86
C LYS A 4 -24.85 24.41 48.57
N ARG A 5 -25.45 23.44 49.27
CA ARG A 5 -25.26 21.99 49.01
C ARG A 5 -25.57 21.59 47.56
N MET A 6 -26.61 22.17 46.98
CA MET A 6 -27.02 21.88 45.60
C MET A 6 -26.05 22.45 44.56
N ILE A 7 -25.43 23.61 44.84
CA ILE A 7 -24.37 24.21 44.01
C ILE A 7 -23.09 23.36 44.07
N TYR A 8 -22.66 22.94 45.27
CA TYR A 8 -21.49 22.07 45.43
C TYR A 8 -21.67 20.73 44.71
N ARG A 9 -22.88 20.13 44.74
CA ARG A 9 -23.17 18.89 44.03
C ARG A 9 -23.09 19.05 42.51
N LYS A 10 -23.55 20.17 41.95
CA LYS A 10 -23.43 20.46 40.50
C LYS A 10 -21.97 20.72 40.10
N LEU A 11 -21.20 21.40 40.93
CA LEU A 11 -19.75 21.61 40.72
C LEU A 11 -18.98 20.28 40.75
N PHE A 12 -19.29 19.41 41.72
CA PHE A 12 -18.67 18.10 41.84
C PHE A 12 -18.95 17.21 40.63
N VAL A 13 -20.20 17.15 40.15
CA VAL A 13 -20.56 16.37 38.95
C VAL A 13 -19.83 16.89 37.70
N ARG A 14 -19.71 18.22 37.54
CA ARG A 14 -18.96 18.81 36.41
C ARG A 14 -17.47 18.47 36.48
N LEU A 15 -16.88 18.46 37.68
CA LEU A 15 -15.49 18.09 37.88
C LEU A 15 -15.24 16.62 37.50
N VAL A 16 -16.12 15.70 37.93
CA VAL A 16 -16.02 14.27 37.59
C VAL A 16 -16.14 14.05 36.08
N ILE A 17 -17.05 14.74 35.40
CA ILE A 17 -17.19 14.64 33.93
C ILE A 17 -15.92 15.16 33.23
N ALA A 18 -15.35 16.28 33.69
CA ALA A 18 -14.13 16.82 33.11
C ALA A 18 -12.93 15.86 33.27
N ILE A 19 -12.83 15.18 34.41
CA ILE A 19 -11.80 14.17 34.67
C ILE A 19 -11.99 12.96 33.74
N LEU A 20 -13.23 12.48 33.56
CA LEU A 20 -13.53 11.37 32.65
C LEU A 20 -13.20 11.71 31.19
N LEU A 21 -13.49 12.94 30.75
CA LEU A 21 -13.13 13.42 29.41
C LEU A 21 -11.61 13.51 29.22
N LEU A 22 -10.87 13.97 30.23
CA LEU A 22 -9.41 14.01 30.21
C LEU A 22 -8.80 12.61 30.11
N ILE A 23 -9.34 11.64 30.87
CA ILE A 23 -8.91 10.24 30.79
C ILE A 23 -9.20 9.66 29.40
N PHE A 24 -10.37 9.97 28.82
CA PHE A 24 -10.74 9.50 27.49
C PHE A 24 -9.84 10.10 26.40
N ILE A 25 -9.53 11.40 26.46
CA ILE A 25 -8.57 12.07 25.56
C ILE A 25 -7.16 11.46 25.71
N PHE A 26 -6.73 11.18 26.95
CA PHE A 26 -5.45 10.52 27.20
C PHE A 26 -5.40 9.12 26.58
N PHE A 27 -6.49 8.35 26.64
CA PHE A 27 -6.61 7.05 25.97
C PHE A 27 -6.56 7.17 24.44
N LEU A 28 -7.22 8.17 23.85
CA LEU A 28 -7.15 8.44 22.41
C LEU A 28 -5.73 8.83 21.97
N LEU A 29 -5.00 9.60 22.79
CA LEU A 29 -3.61 9.97 22.52
C LEU A 29 -2.65 8.77 22.68
N LYS A 30 -3.00 7.79 23.51
CA LYS A 30 -2.21 6.57 23.76
C LYS A 30 -2.49 5.45 22.75
N ILE A 31 -3.21 5.71 21.67
CA ILE A 31 -3.13 4.87 20.47
C ILE A 31 -1.73 5.08 19.87
N GLU A 32 -0.74 4.49 20.52
CA GLU A 32 0.60 4.38 19.99
C GLU A 32 0.49 3.64 18.66
N LYS A 33 1.09 4.21 17.63
CA LYS A 33 1.29 3.55 16.34
C LYS A 33 1.93 2.20 16.64
N GLU A 34 1.17 1.12 16.49
CA GLU A 34 1.72 -0.24 16.54
C GLU A 34 2.96 -0.25 15.65
N LYS A 35 4.11 -0.58 16.23
CA LYS A 35 5.32 -0.81 15.46
C LYS A 35 5.05 -2.07 14.66
N ILE A 36 4.58 -1.89 13.42
CA ILE A 36 4.30 -2.98 12.49
C ILE A 36 5.55 -3.85 12.43
N GLN A 37 5.46 -5.04 13.05
CA GLN A 37 6.57 -5.96 13.18
C GLN A 37 6.67 -6.73 11.87
N VAL A 38 7.29 -6.09 10.88
CA VAL A 38 7.42 -6.67 9.55
C VAL A 38 8.40 -7.82 9.65
N LYS A 39 7.98 -9.00 9.21
CA LYS A 39 8.85 -10.17 9.09
C LYS A 39 10.10 -9.72 8.34
N LYS A 40 11.28 -9.92 8.95
CA LYS A 40 12.54 -9.53 8.33
C LYS A 40 12.79 -10.42 7.10
N VAL A 41 12.46 -9.90 5.92
CA VAL A 41 12.74 -10.55 4.63
C VAL A 41 14.22 -10.42 4.32
N THR A 42 14.87 -11.53 3.99
CA THR A 42 16.26 -11.55 3.55
C THR A 42 16.39 -11.03 2.11
N ARG A 43 17.59 -10.61 1.72
CA ARG A 43 17.84 -10.15 0.34
C ARG A 43 17.54 -11.24 -0.71
N GLN A 44 17.85 -12.49 -0.38
CA GLN A 44 17.61 -13.62 -1.29
C GLN A 44 16.11 -13.89 -1.45
N GLU A 45 15.32 -13.81 -0.38
CA GLU A 45 13.87 -13.93 -0.44
C GLU A 45 13.25 -12.78 -1.25
N ALA A 46 13.68 -11.54 -1.00
CA ALA A 46 13.23 -10.38 -1.77
C ALA A 46 13.57 -10.53 -3.27
N TYR A 47 14.78 -10.96 -3.60
CA TYR A 47 15.18 -11.21 -4.99
C TYR A 47 14.32 -12.31 -5.64
N LYS A 48 14.16 -13.46 -4.97
CA LYS A 48 13.33 -14.56 -5.47
C LYS A 48 11.91 -14.08 -5.75
N ARG A 49 11.33 -13.33 -4.83
CA ARG A 49 9.96 -12.79 -4.96
C ARG A 49 9.84 -11.73 -6.05
N ALA A 50 10.83 -10.86 -6.21
CA ALA A 50 10.89 -9.94 -7.34
C ALA A 50 10.91 -10.68 -8.67
N MET A 51 11.68 -11.77 -8.77
CA MET A 51 11.72 -12.62 -9.96
C MET A 51 10.39 -13.34 -10.22
N GLU A 52 9.70 -13.82 -9.18
CA GLU A 52 8.35 -14.39 -9.31
C GLU A 52 7.35 -13.38 -9.89
N ILE A 53 7.43 -12.11 -9.48
CA ILE A 53 6.55 -11.04 -9.97
C ILE A 53 6.89 -10.65 -11.41
N ILE A 54 8.18 -10.45 -11.72
CA ILE A 54 8.64 -10.00 -13.05
C ILE A 54 8.44 -11.09 -14.10
N ASN A 55 8.59 -12.36 -13.73
CA ASN A 55 8.41 -13.50 -14.62
C ASN A 55 7.00 -14.09 -14.56
N PHE A 56 6.04 -13.42 -13.92
CA PHE A 56 4.67 -13.92 -13.82
C PHE A 56 4.03 -14.00 -15.21
N VAL A 57 3.62 -15.20 -15.63
CA VAL A 57 3.03 -15.42 -16.95
C VAL A 57 1.51 -15.48 -16.85
N TRP A 58 0.83 -14.78 -17.74
CA TRP A 58 -0.63 -14.76 -17.81
C TRP A 58 -1.13 -14.53 -19.24
N GLU A 59 -2.40 -14.82 -19.48
CA GLU A 59 -3.04 -14.61 -20.76
C GLU A 59 -3.80 -13.28 -20.77
N TYR A 60 -3.42 -12.39 -21.69
CA TYR A 60 -4.12 -11.15 -21.94
C TYR A 60 -5.22 -11.36 -22.97
N GLN A 61 -6.43 -10.92 -22.62
CA GLN A 61 -7.57 -10.81 -23.52
C GLN A 61 -7.99 -9.33 -23.57
N PRO A 62 -7.83 -8.66 -24.73
CA PRO A 62 -8.28 -7.30 -24.91
C PRO A 62 -9.79 -7.20 -24.64
N LYS A 63 -10.18 -6.21 -23.84
CA LYS A 63 -11.58 -5.92 -23.55
C LYS A 63 -11.87 -4.47 -23.91
N VAL A 64 -13.02 -4.24 -24.53
CA VAL A 64 -13.54 -2.90 -24.72
C VAL A 64 -14.19 -2.48 -23.40
N PHE A 65 -13.69 -1.40 -22.81
CA PHE A 65 -14.29 -0.77 -21.65
C PHE A 65 -14.51 0.71 -21.95
N ASN A 66 -15.67 1.23 -21.58
CA ASN A 66 -16.00 2.64 -21.78
C ASN A 66 -15.55 3.45 -20.57
N ARG A 67 -14.24 3.65 -20.44
CA ARG A 67 -13.62 4.42 -19.35
C ARG A 67 -12.44 5.23 -19.85
N ASP A 68 -12.61 6.53 -19.76
CA ASP A 68 -11.69 7.58 -20.16
C ASP A 68 -10.71 7.94 -19.02
N ASP A 69 -10.96 7.44 -17.81
CA ASP A 69 -10.09 7.61 -16.64
C ASP A 69 -9.01 6.51 -16.52
N ILE A 70 -8.92 5.59 -17.47
CA ILE A 70 -7.92 4.51 -17.52
C ILE A 70 -7.10 4.63 -18.80
N LYS A 71 -5.78 4.52 -18.67
CA LYS A 71 -4.86 4.36 -19.80
C LYS A 71 -4.10 3.05 -19.67
N LEU A 72 -4.30 2.12 -20.61
CA LEU A 72 -3.58 0.84 -20.59
C LEU A 72 -2.09 1.01 -20.89
N PRO A 73 -1.22 0.13 -20.36
CA PRO A 73 0.16 0.04 -20.80
C PRO A 73 0.28 -0.32 -22.30
N ASN A 74 1.10 0.43 -23.04
CA ASN A 74 1.27 0.26 -24.49
C ASN A 74 1.68 -1.18 -24.91
N PHE A 75 2.42 -1.89 -24.05
CA PHE A 75 2.90 -3.23 -24.38
C PHE A 75 1.78 -4.28 -24.47
N LEU A 76 0.58 -4.02 -23.93
CA LEU A 76 -0.56 -4.94 -24.02
C LEU A 76 -1.15 -4.96 -25.42
N GLY A 77 -1.27 -3.80 -26.06
CA GLY A 77 -1.86 -3.69 -27.40
C GLY A 77 -3.32 -4.17 -27.45
N ASN A 78 -3.76 -4.55 -28.66
CA ASN A 78 -5.17 -4.84 -28.98
C ASN A 78 -5.45 -6.31 -29.31
N GLU A 79 -4.48 -7.20 -29.09
CA GLU A 79 -4.58 -8.61 -29.47
C GLU A 79 -4.42 -9.54 -28.27
N ARG A 80 -5.05 -10.71 -28.34
CA ARG A 80 -4.89 -11.77 -27.35
C ARG A 80 -3.47 -12.32 -27.41
N LYS A 81 -2.81 -12.42 -26.26
CA LYS A 81 -1.44 -12.95 -26.18
C LYS A 81 -1.05 -13.39 -24.78
N ILE A 82 0.00 -14.19 -24.71
CA ILE A 82 0.69 -14.46 -23.45
C ILE A 82 1.57 -13.27 -23.09
N VAL A 83 1.47 -12.83 -21.84
CA VAL A 83 2.19 -11.70 -21.29
C VAL A 83 3.04 -12.16 -20.11
N VAL A 84 4.25 -11.60 -20.02
CA VAL A 84 5.18 -11.82 -18.91
C VAL A 84 5.27 -10.55 -18.08
N GLY A 85 5.16 -10.72 -16.77
CA GLY A 85 5.18 -9.65 -15.77
C GLY A 85 3.79 -9.11 -15.44
N ILE A 86 3.68 -8.57 -14.22
CA ILE A 86 2.49 -7.84 -13.78
C ILE A 86 2.53 -6.41 -14.34
N PRO A 87 1.46 -5.94 -15.02
CA PRO A 87 1.39 -4.60 -15.58
C PRO A 87 1.52 -3.49 -14.54
N TYR A 88 2.04 -2.34 -15.00
CA TYR A 88 2.04 -1.13 -14.19
C TYR A 88 0.62 -0.64 -13.95
N CYS A 89 0.30 -0.34 -12.70
CA CYS A 89 -0.98 0.22 -12.30
C CYS A 89 -0.77 1.33 -11.28
N TRP A 90 -1.05 2.58 -11.64
CA TRP A 90 -0.90 3.72 -10.74
C TRP A 90 -1.74 3.52 -9.46
N GLY A 91 -1.09 3.60 -8.30
CA GLY A 91 -1.71 3.32 -7.00
C GLY A 91 -1.99 1.84 -6.71
N GLY A 92 -1.59 0.92 -7.60
CA GLY A 92 -1.91 -0.51 -7.51
C GLY A 92 -1.03 -1.29 -6.53
N TYR A 93 -1.62 -2.33 -5.94
CA TYR A 93 -0.98 -3.28 -5.02
C TYR A 93 -1.42 -4.74 -5.24
N ILE A 94 -1.77 -5.09 -6.47
CA ILE A 94 -2.24 -6.43 -6.79
C ILE A 94 -1.10 -7.20 -7.46
N SER A 95 -0.53 -8.16 -6.73
CA SER A 95 0.63 -8.96 -7.11
C SER A 95 0.27 -10.44 -7.32
N VAL A 96 1.28 -11.31 -7.44
CA VAL A 96 1.13 -12.76 -7.68
C VAL A 96 0.30 -13.49 -6.61
N ASP A 97 0.38 -13.06 -5.36
CA ASP A 97 -0.21 -13.72 -4.19
C ASP A 97 -0.73 -12.75 -3.12
N ILE A 98 -0.70 -11.45 -3.38
CA ILE A 98 -1.16 -10.39 -2.46
C ILE A 98 -1.99 -9.35 -3.20
N SER A 99 -2.94 -8.76 -2.49
CA SER A 99 -3.82 -7.69 -2.95
C SER A 99 -4.26 -6.83 -1.76
N ASP A 100 -4.43 -5.53 -1.96
CA ASP A 100 -5.09 -4.62 -1.01
C ASP A 100 -6.60 -4.45 -1.32
N ARG A 101 -7.15 -5.26 -2.21
CA ARG A 101 -8.57 -5.24 -2.58
C ARG A 101 -9.32 -6.34 -1.85
N ILE A 102 -10.54 -6.02 -1.40
CA ILE A 102 -11.38 -6.92 -0.61
C ILE A 102 -11.95 -8.06 -1.48
N ASP A 103 -12.22 -7.77 -2.74
CA ASP A 103 -12.91 -8.64 -3.70
C ASP A 103 -11.97 -9.49 -4.55
N VAL A 104 -10.66 -9.22 -4.56
CA VAL A 104 -9.67 -9.98 -5.33
C VAL A 104 -8.45 -10.33 -4.49
N LYS A 105 -8.03 -11.60 -4.53
CA LYS A 105 -6.94 -12.14 -3.69
C LYS A 105 -5.55 -11.84 -4.25
N ASN A 106 -5.42 -11.85 -5.57
CA ASN A 106 -4.17 -11.68 -6.30
C ASN A 106 -4.46 -11.27 -7.75
N PHE A 107 -3.40 -11.07 -8.53
CA PHE A 107 -3.51 -10.59 -9.90
C PHE A 107 -4.29 -11.56 -10.80
N LYS A 108 -4.08 -12.88 -10.67
CA LYS A 108 -4.81 -13.86 -11.47
C LYS A 108 -6.31 -13.82 -11.20
N ASP A 109 -6.71 -13.82 -9.93
CA ASP A 109 -8.11 -13.70 -9.50
C ASP A 109 -8.72 -12.37 -9.97
N ALA A 110 -7.94 -11.29 -10.01
CA ALA A 110 -8.40 -10.01 -10.54
C ALA A 110 -8.71 -10.08 -12.04
N ILE A 111 -7.86 -10.71 -12.85
CA ILE A 111 -8.11 -10.89 -14.28
C ILE A 111 -9.34 -11.78 -14.53
N GLU A 112 -9.50 -12.85 -13.74
CA GLU A 112 -10.68 -13.73 -13.78
C GLU A 112 -11.97 -12.98 -13.41
N LYS A 113 -11.88 -11.94 -12.58
CA LYS A 113 -13.00 -11.06 -12.17
C LYS A 113 -13.10 -9.76 -12.97
N ASP A 114 -12.60 -9.78 -14.20
CA ASP A 114 -12.73 -8.68 -15.16
C ASP A 114 -12.08 -7.36 -14.72
N TYR A 115 -11.04 -7.40 -13.90
CA TYR A 115 -10.22 -6.21 -13.67
C TYR A 115 -9.44 -5.84 -14.94
N VAL A 116 -9.27 -4.54 -15.14
CA VAL A 116 -8.46 -4.01 -16.25
C VAL A 116 -6.97 -4.19 -15.90
N PRO A 117 -6.17 -4.85 -16.75
CA PRO A 117 -4.76 -5.17 -16.45
C PRO A 117 -3.87 -3.92 -16.62
N GLY A 118 -3.77 -3.15 -15.56
CA GLY A 118 -2.92 -1.97 -15.48
C GLY A 118 -3.65 -0.65 -15.69
N ASN A 119 -2.94 0.42 -15.34
CA ASN A 119 -3.32 1.79 -15.60
C ASN A 119 -2.08 2.67 -15.47
N VAL A 120 -1.60 3.23 -16.58
CA VAL A 120 -0.43 4.11 -16.61
C VAL A 120 -0.79 5.57 -16.38
N LEU A 121 -2.08 5.92 -16.26
CA LEU A 121 -2.50 7.28 -15.98
C LEU A 121 -2.15 7.66 -14.54
N THR A 122 -1.21 8.59 -14.38
CA THR A 122 -0.67 8.99 -13.08
C THR A 122 -1.45 10.13 -12.42
N GLU A 123 -2.75 10.23 -12.72
CA GLU A 123 -3.63 11.32 -12.28
C GLU A 123 -4.82 10.78 -11.48
N GLY A 124 -5.18 11.49 -10.40
CA GLY A 124 -6.35 11.14 -9.59
C GLY A 124 -6.26 9.80 -8.84
N GLY A 125 -5.04 9.31 -8.56
CA GLY A 125 -4.81 8.12 -7.74
C GLY A 125 -5.22 6.79 -8.38
N TYR A 126 -5.37 5.75 -7.56
CA TYR A 126 -5.80 4.42 -8.01
C TYR A 126 -7.18 4.47 -8.68
N LYS A 127 -7.32 3.76 -9.80
CA LYS A 127 -8.60 3.65 -10.52
C LYS A 127 -9.27 2.33 -10.17
N ALA A 128 -10.53 2.39 -9.77
CA ALA A 128 -11.29 1.20 -9.37
C ALA A 128 -11.26 0.11 -10.46
N LYS A 129 -11.26 -1.16 -10.05
CA LYS A 129 -11.19 -2.32 -10.97
C LYS A 129 -10.00 -2.30 -11.95
N THR A 130 -8.85 -1.77 -11.52
CA THR A 130 -7.59 -1.93 -12.25
C THR A 130 -6.63 -2.81 -11.45
N ALA A 131 -5.90 -3.68 -12.12
CA ALA A 131 -5.02 -4.65 -11.49
C ALA A 131 -3.57 -4.45 -11.92
N GLY A 132 -2.67 -4.47 -10.95
CA GLY A 132 -1.24 -4.39 -11.18
C GLY A 132 -0.52 -3.73 -10.03
N LEU A 133 0.72 -3.33 -10.29
CA LEU A 133 1.61 -2.75 -9.29
C LEU A 133 2.08 -1.37 -9.74
N ASP A 134 2.09 -0.40 -8.82
CA ASP A 134 2.91 0.79 -9.02
C ASP A 134 4.34 0.57 -8.49
N CYS A 135 5.14 1.62 -8.60
CA CYS A 135 6.54 1.64 -8.21
C CYS A 135 6.78 1.25 -6.73
N SER A 136 6.00 1.80 -5.82
CA SER A 136 6.03 1.48 -4.38
C SER A 136 5.26 0.21 -4.03
N GLY A 137 4.27 -0.15 -4.83
CA GLY A 137 3.48 -1.36 -4.69
C GLY A 137 4.30 -2.60 -5.03
N PHE A 138 5.13 -2.53 -6.07
CA PHE A 138 6.11 -3.56 -6.40
C PHE A 138 7.04 -3.83 -5.22
N VAL A 139 7.64 -2.78 -4.66
CA VAL A 139 8.50 -2.89 -3.47
C VAL A 139 7.73 -3.52 -2.31
N GLY A 140 6.52 -3.03 -2.02
CA GLY A 140 5.71 -3.57 -0.93
C GLY A 140 5.41 -5.07 -1.12
N ALA A 141 5.08 -5.47 -2.35
CA ALA A 141 4.78 -6.87 -2.68
C ALA A 141 6.03 -7.75 -2.53
N VAL A 142 7.19 -7.29 -3.00
CA VAL A 142 8.49 -7.98 -2.86
C VAL A 142 8.85 -8.24 -1.39
N TYR A 143 8.58 -7.28 -0.51
CA TYR A 143 8.82 -7.42 0.93
C TYR A 143 7.60 -7.94 1.70
N ASN A 144 6.55 -8.35 1.00
CA ASN A 144 5.30 -8.87 1.55
C ASN A 144 4.70 -7.97 2.65
N LEU A 145 4.63 -6.66 2.37
CA LEU A 145 4.07 -5.71 3.32
C LEU A 145 2.55 -5.92 3.46
N PRO A 146 1.99 -5.76 4.66
CA PRO A 146 0.58 -6.04 4.93
C PRO A 146 -0.38 -5.02 4.30
N GLU A 147 0.15 -3.87 3.86
CA GLU A 147 -0.65 -2.78 3.31
C GLU A 147 0.03 -2.15 2.09
N LYS A 148 -0.78 -1.50 1.27
CA LYS A 148 -0.30 -0.67 0.19
C LYS A 148 0.40 0.57 0.74
N VAL A 149 1.72 0.61 0.55
CA VAL A 149 2.55 1.75 0.90
C VAL A 149 2.78 2.68 -0.30
N SER A 150 2.91 3.97 0.00
CA SER A 150 3.43 4.97 -0.93
C SER A 150 4.94 5.09 -0.77
N THR A 151 5.62 5.72 -1.73
CA THR A 151 7.05 6.03 -1.62
C THR A 151 7.38 6.83 -0.35
N LYS A 152 6.47 7.72 0.08
CA LYS A 152 6.65 8.52 1.31
C LYS A 152 6.52 7.68 2.59
N THR A 153 5.76 6.59 2.56
CA THR A 153 5.48 5.74 3.73
C THR A 153 6.37 4.49 3.79
N LEU A 154 7.10 4.16 2.73
CA LEU A 154 8.15 3.10 2.73
C LEU A 154 9.14 3.24 3.90
N LYS A 155 9.47 4.47 4.29
CA LYS A 155 10.35 4.76 5.44
C LYS A 155 9.90 4.19 6.78
N ARG A 156 8.63 3.76 6.91
CA ARG A 156 8.10 3.11 8.11
C ARG A 156 8.59 1.66 8.24
N TYR A 157 8.90 1.05 7.10
CA TYR A 157 9.25 -0.36 6.96
C TYR A 157 10.76 -0.56 6.82
N PHE A 158 11.45 0.46 6.33
CA PHE A 158 12.80 0.38 5.81
C PHE A 158 13.73 1.38 6.48
N LYS A 159 14.99 0.98 6.68
CA LYS A 159 16.02 1.85 7.28
C LYS A 159 16.77 2.57 6.19
N TYR A 160 17.02 3.87 6.41
CA TYR A 160 17.87 4.63 5.50
C TYR A 160 19.32 4.13 5.56
N ILE A 161 19.91 3.96 4.39
CA ILE A 161 21.34 3.68 4.24
C ILE A 161 21.98 4.81 3.44
N SER A 162 23.15 5.26 3.85
CA SER A 162 23.94 6.24 3.11
C SER A 162 24.36 5.68 1.75
N ILE A 163 24.33 6.52 0.71
CA ILE A 163 24.79 6.16 -0.64
C ILE A 163 26.23 5.62 -0.62
N LYS A 164 27.08 6.13 0.27
CA LYS A 164 28.48 5.66 0.42
C LYS A 164 28.61 4.22 0.92
N LYS A 165 27.54 3.65 1.49
CA LYS A 165 27.46 2.26 1.95
C LYS A 165 26.73 1.36 0.94
N LEU A 166 26.35 1.88 -0.23
CA LEU A 166 25.79 1.07 -1.31
C LEU A 166 26.93 0.27 -1.96
N ASN A 167 26.94 -1.04 -1.72
CA ASN A 167 27.68 -1.96 -2.57
C ASN A 167 26.82 -2.27 -3.81
N LEU A 168 27.49 -2.50 -4.96
CA LEU A 168 26.91 -2.67 -6.30
C LEU A 168 25.76 -3.71 -6.39
N TRP A 169 25.68 -4.63 -5.43
CA TRP A 169 24.65 -5.67 -5.31
C TRP A 169 23.32 -5.20 -4.66
N ILE A 170 23.22 -3.94 -4.24
CA ILE A 170 21.97 -3.32 -3.77
C ILE A 170 21.31 -2.66 -4.98
N PHE A 171 20.60 -3.43 -5.80
CA PHE A 171 19.94 -2.90 -6.98
C PHE A 171 18.49 -2.47 -6.71
N LEU A 172 18.26 -1.19 -7.02
CA LEU A 172 17.04 -0.44 -7.32
C LEU A 172 15.89 -0.36 -6.28
N MET A 173 15.92 0.72 -5.48
CA MET A 173 14.72 1.45 -5.10
C MET A 173 14.76 2.86 -5.70
N LEU A 174 13.64 3.30 -6.25
CA LEU A 174 13.51 4.49 -7.08
C LEU A 174 14.14 5.76 -6.49
N LYS A 175 14.87 6.49 -7.33
CA LYS A 175 15.41 7.82 -7.06
C LYS A 175 14.28 8.85 -6.98
N VAL A 176 13.57 8.90 -5.85
CA VAL A 176 12.71 10.04 -5.51
C VAL A 176 13.50 10.94 -4.58
N SER A 177 14.23 11.89 -5.16
CA SER A 177 15.02 12.91 -4.46
C SER A 177 16.10 12.34 -3.50
N THR A 178 17.33 12.20 -4.00
CA THR A 178 18.60 11.99 -3.26
C THR A 178 18.73 10.81 -2.28
N ARG A 179 17.74 9.92 -2.06
CA ARG A 179 17.83 8.89 -0.99
C ARG A 179 17.18 7.54 -1.37
N LEU A 180 17.86 6.43 -1.03
CA LEU A 180 17.41 5.04 -1.25
C LEU A 180 16.82 4.41 0.03
N PHE A 181 15.94 3.40 -0.14
CA PHE A 181 15.25 2.66 0.93
C PHE A 181 15.63 1.16 0.88
N ILE A 182 15.85 0.50 2.03
CA ILE A 182 16.04 -0.96 2.18
C ILE A 182 15.34 -1.48 3.42
#